data_AF-A0AAW0FG65-F1
#
_entry.id   AF-A0AAW0FG65-F1
#
_cell.length_a   1.000
_cell.length_b   1.000
_cell.length_c   1.000
_cell.angle_alpha   90.00
_cell.angle_beta   90.00
_cell.angle_gamma   90.00
#
_symmetry.space_group_name_H-M   'P 1'
#
loop_
_entity.id
_entity.type
_entity.pdbx_description
1 polymer ?
#
loop_
_entity_poly.entity_id
_entity_poly.type
_entity_poly.pdbx_seq_one_letter_code
_entity_poly.pdbx_strand_id
1 'polypeptide(L)'
;MQEVTDNADFNEDFTAFHGRTILDQAEYLNQAIKFILQLYENNVNPPKSVIVLAHSMGGVVARVMVTLPNYVPESINTIITLASPHAAAPLTFDGDILKIYSAIDRFWLAGYQEKLENDDGSGKSGNDKELNNIAKERLANLSLVSITGGLLDTILPADYTTLGYLVPPSNGFTVYTTGIQNVWTPVDHLAIVWCGQLRRKISELLLDIADYESPL
;
A
#
# COMPACT_ATOMS: atom_id res chain seq x y z
N MET A 1 -20.44 15.76 3.48
CA MET A 1 -19.27 15.23 2.77
C MET A 1 -19.72 13.94 2.13
N GLN A 2 -19.66 13.82 0.80
CA GLN A 2 -20.12 12.62 0.10
C GLN A 2 -18.91 11.69 -0.04
N GLU A 3 -18.86 10.65 0.79
CA GLU A 3 -17.84 9.60 0.71
C GLU A 3 -18.11 8.80 -0.58
N VAL A 4 -17.20 8.89 -1.54
CA VAL A 4 -17.26 8.11 -2.78
C VAL A 4 -16.32 6.93 -2.62
N THR A 5 -16.90 5.75 -2.46
CA THR A 5 -16.18 4.48 -2.37
C THR A 5 -16.15 3.84 -3.76
N ASP A 6 -15.03 3.97 -4.47
CA ASP A 6 -14.79 3.26 -5.73
C ASP A 6 -14.10 1.91 -5.44
N ASN A 7 -14.72 0.82 -5.86
CA ASN A 7 -14.18 -0.54 -5.67
C ASN A 7 -13.51 -1.02 -6.96
N ALA A 8 -12.23 -1.41 -6.87
CA ALA A 8 -11.56 -2.18 -7.90
C ALA A 8 -11.51 -3.66 -7.49
N ASP A 9 -12.19 -4.53 -8.25
CA ASP A 9 -12.22 -5.97 -8.02
C ASP A 9 -11.43 -6.68 -9.14
N PHE A 10 -10.46 -7.52 -8.76
CA PHE A 10 -9.53 -8.19 -9.65
C PHE A 10 -9.68 -9.71 -9.59
N ASN A 11 -10.91 -10.20 -9.81
CA ASN A 11 -11.31 -11.57 -10.16
C ASN A 11 -10.17 -12.61 -10.07
N GLU A 12 -9.96 -13.16 -8.87
CA GLU A 12 -8.75 -13.90 -8.45
C GLU A 12 -8.48 -15.21 -9.22
N ASP A 13 -9.34 -15.64 -10.14
CA ASP A 13 -9.29 -17.04 -10.59
C ASP A 13 -8.33 -17.37 -11.74
N PHE A 14 -7.86 -16.44 -12.61
CA PHE A 14 -6.94 -16.85 -13.71
C PHE A 14 -5.92 -15.81 -14.23
N THR A 15 -5.78 -14.64 -13.61
CA THR A 15 -4.82 -13.59 -14.06
C THR A 15 -3.54 -13.48 -13.23
N ALA A 16 -3.33 -14.40 -12.28
CA ALA A 16 -2.42 -14.30 -11.14
C ALA A 16 -0.92 -14.65 -11.37
N PHE A 17 -0.42 -14.81 -12.62
CA PHE A 17 0.91 -15.42 -12.85
C PHE A 17 1.91 -14.63 -13.69
N HIS A 18 1.69 -13.33 -13.94
CA HIS A 18 2.63 -12.53 -14.74
C HIS A 18 2.96 -11.23 -14.04
N GLY A 19 4.25 -10.98 -13.77
CA GLY A 19 4.70 -9.73 -13.16
C GLY A 19 4.21 -8.48 -13.92
N ARG A 20 4.00 -8.59 -15.23
CA ARG A 20 3.42 -7.53 -16.06
C ARG A 20 2.00 -7.14 -15.63
N THR A 21 1.17 -8.09 -15.17
CA THR A 21 -0.18 -7.79 -14.69
C THR A 21 -0.17 -6.85 -13.49
N ILE A 22 0.76 -7.02 -12.54
CA ILE A 22 0.87 -6.15 -11.36
C ILE A 22 1.23 -4.71 -11.80
N LEU A 23 2.15 -4.57 -12.76
CA LEU A 23 2.56 -3.29 -13.31
C LEU A 23 1.40 -2.61 -14.05
N ASP A 24 0.68 -3.34 -14.91
CA ASP A 24 -0.45 -2.82 -15.68
C ASP A 24 -1.60 -2.38 -14.75
N GLN A 25 -1.88 -3.15 -13.69
CA GLN A 25 -2.88 -2.79 -12.67
C GLN A 25 -2.47 -1.52 -11.91
N ALA A 26 -1.22 -1.43 -11.50
CA ALA A 26 -0.71 -0.23 -10.82
C ALA A 26 -0.74 0.99 -11.73
N GLU A 27 -0.40 0.84 -13.01
CA GLU A 27 -0.45 1.91 -13.99
C GLU A 27 -1.89 2.40 -14.18
N TYR A 28 -2.84 1.47 -14.34
CA TYR A 28 -4.26 1.78 -14.45
C TYR A 28 -4.80 2.50 -13.21
N LEU A 29 -4.49 2.01 -12.00
CA LEU A 29 -4.96 2.61 -10.76
C LEU A 29 -4.39 4.02 -10.55
N ASN A 30 -3.15 4.28 -10.93
CA ASN A 30 -2.59 5.64 -10.93
C ASN A 30 -3.39 6.59 -11.84
N GLN A 31 -3.80 6.13 -13.03
CA GLN A 31 -4.68 6.91 -13.91
C GLN A 31 -6.08 7.09 -13.33
N ALA A 32 -6.64 6.06 -12.71
CA ALA A 32 -7.93 6.13 -12.06
C ALA A 32 -7.94 7.15 -10.91
N ILE A 33 -6.93 7.14 -10.03
CA ILE A 33 -6.79 8.14 -8.95
C ILE A 33 -6.67 9.55 -9.52
N LYS A 34 -5.84 9.74 -10.55
CA LYS A 34 -5.72 11.04 -11.22
C LYS A 34 -7.07 11.52 -11.74
N PHE A 35 -7.84 10.64 -12.37
CA PHE A 35 -9.18 10.96 -12.87
C PHE A 35 -10.16 11.28 -11.72
N ILE A 36 -10.18 10.49 -10.65
CA ILE A 36 -11.02 10.73 -9.47
C ILE A 36 -10.74 12.11 -8.89
N LEU A 37 -9.46 12.48 -8.69
CA LEU A 37 -9.10 13.80 -8.16
C LEU A 37 -9.54 14.94 -9.09
N GLN A 38 -9.47 14.73 -10.42
CA GLN A 38 -9.96 15.70 -11.41
C GLN A 38 -11.48 15.93 -11.33
N LEU A 39 -12.27 14.92 -10.96
CA LEU A 39 -13.73 15.08 -10.80
C LEU A 39 -14.08 16.14 -9.73
N TYR A 40 -13.18 16.38 -8.78
CA TYR A 40 -13.39 17.30 -7.66
C TYR A 40 -12.60 18.60 -7.77
N GLU A 41 -11.90 18.86 -8.88
CA GLU A 41 -11.00 20.02 -9.03
C GLU A 41 -11.70 21.37 -8.86
N ASN A 42 -13.00 21.42 -9.17
CA ASN A 42 -13.83 22.63 -9.10
C ASN A 42 -14.51 22.85 -7.73
N ASN A 43 -14.25 21.99 -6.74
CA ASN A 43 -14.75 22.18 -5.39
C ASN A 43 -14.01 23.34 -4.70
N VAL A 44 -14.67 23.96 -3.70
CA VAL A 44 -14.08 25.06 -2.91
C VAL A 44 -12.78 24.64 -2.22
N ASN A 45 -12.71 23.39 -1.76
CA ASN A 45 -11.51 22.77 -1.22
C ASN A 45 -11.33 21.39 -1.88
N PRO A 46 -10.65 21.32 -3.04
CA PRO A 46 -10.52 20.07 -3.77
C PRO A 46 -9.61 19.09 -3.02
N PRO A 47 -9.96 17.80 -2.92
CA PRO A 47 -9.07 16.80 -2.37
C PRO A 47 -7.82 16.70 -3.25
N LYS A 48 -6.65 16.60 -2.61
CA LYS A 48 -5.36 16.41 -3.30
C LYS A 48 -4.88 14.98 -3.29
N SER A 49 -5.44 14.16 -2.39
CA SER A 49 -5.03 12.79 -2.13
C SER A 49 -6.23 11.89 -1.87
N VAL A 50 -6.00 10.59 -2.00
CA VAL A 50 -6.95 9.55 -1.61
C VAL A 50 -6.33 8.60 -0.59
N ILE A 51 -7.18 7.90 0.15
CA ILE A 51 -6.79 6.73 0.96
C ILE A 51 -7.01 5.48 0.10
N VAL A 52 -6.00 4.62 0.02
CA VAL A 52 -6.10 3.35 -0.71
C VAL A 52 -6.35 2.22 0.28
N LEU A 53 -7.50 1.58 0.21
CA LEU A 53 -7.78 0.33 0.91
C LEU A 53 -7.59 -0.82 -0.08
N ALA A 54 -6.64 -1.71 0.21
CA ALA A 54 -6.28 -2.82 -0.67
C ALA A 54 -6.32 -4.15 0.06
N HIS A 55 -6.61 -5.23 -0.65
CA HIS A 55 -6.68 -6.59 -0.11
C HIS A 55 -5.77 -7.53 -0.90
N SER A 56 -5.17 -8.51 -0.24
CA SER A 56 -4.37 -9.56 -0.87
C SER A 56 -3.30 -8.95 -1.80
N MET A 57 -3.16 -9.43 -3.03
CA MET A 57 -2.22 -8.89 -4.03
C MET A 57 -2.46 -7.41 -4.38
N GLY A 58 -3.66 -6.87 -4.15
CA GLY A 58 -3.94 -5.45 -4.32
C GLY A 58 -3.05 -4.55 -3.45
N GLY A 59 -2.63 -5.01 -2.26
CA GLY A 59 -1.68 -4.25 -1.43
C GLY A 59 -0.27 -4.19 -2.02
N VAL A 60 0.12 -5.22 -2.77
CA VAL A 60 1.39 -5.23 -3.51
C VAL A 60 1.29 -4.29 -4.71
N VAL A 61 0.16 -4.31 -5.43
CA VAL A 61 -0.14 -3.35 -6.50
C VAL A 61 -0.08 -1.92 -5.96
N ALA A 62 -0.69 -1.63 -4.81
CA ALA A 62 -0.63 -0.32 -4.16
C ALA A 62 0.81 0.13 -3.84
N ARG A 63 1.69 -0.80 -3.45
CA ARG A 63 3.11 -0.50 -3.26
C ARG A 63 3.86 -0.24 -4.56
N VAL A 64 3.44 -0.86 -5.67
CA VAL A 64 4.00 -0.60 -7.02
C VAL A 64 3.57 0.76 -7.55
N MET A 65 2.32 1.17 -7.30
CA MET A 65 1.77 2.43 -7.82
C MET A 65 2.71 3.62 -7.60
N VAL A 66 3.25 3.77 -6.39
CA VAL A 66 4.15 4.88 -6.04
C VAL A 66 5.54 4.81 -6.69
N THR A 67 5.94 3.65 -7.22
CA THR A 67 7.22 3.47 -7.91
C THR A 67 7.14 3.84 -9.39
N LEU A 68 5.93 3.91 -9.97
CA LEU A 68 5.75 4.08 -11.41
C LEU A 68 5.90 5.53 -11.86
N PRO A 69 6.36 5.79 -13.10
CA PRO A 69 6.52 7.16 -13.62
C PRO A 69 5.20 7.95 -13.69
N ASN A 70 4.07 7.26 -13.89
CA ASN A 70 2.76 7.89 -14.02
C ASN A 70 2.07 8.20 -12.66
N TYR A 71 2.74 7.91 -11.54
CA TYR A 71 2.27 8.30 -10.21
C TYR A 71 2.29 9.82 -10.06
N VAL A 72 1.19 10.37 -9.57
CA VAL A 72 1.10 11.79 -9.20
C VAL A 72 1.62 11.94 -7.76
N PRO A 73 2.70 12.70 -7.51
CA PRO A 73 3.20 12.92 -6.15
C PRO A 73 2.09 13.39 -5.21
N GLU A 74 2.11 12.88 -3.98
CA GLU A 74 1.13 13.18 -2.92
C GLU A 74 -0.33 12.77 -3.21
N SER A 75 -0.63 12.14 -4.36
CA SER A 75 -2.00 11.68 -4.67
C SER A 75 -2.48 10.55 -3.77
N ILE A 76 -1.58 9.87 -3.05
CA ILE A 76 -1.88 8.88 -2.03
C ILE A 76 -1.12 9.30 -0.76
N ASN A 77 -1.85 9.48 0.35
CA ASN A 77 -1.26 9.78 1.66
C ASN A 77 -1.31 8.58 2.62
N THR A 78 -2.22 7.63 2.39
CA THR A 78 -2.43 6.48 3.27
C THR A 78 -2.81 5.26 2.44
N ILE A 79 -2.12 4.15 2.71
CA ILE A 79 -2.42 2.83 2.18
C ILE A 79 -2.74 1.93 3.37
N ILE A 80 -3.94 1.36 3.38
CA ILE A 80 -4.35 0.33 4.32
C ILE A 80 -4.45 -0.98 3.54
N THR A 81 -3.76 -2.00 4.00
CA THR A 81 -3.74 -3.31 3.34
C THR A 81 -4.34 -4.38 4.23
N LEU A 82 -5.14 -5.26 3.65
CA LEU A 82 -5.81 -6.37 4.33
C LEU A 82 -5.24 -7.68 3.78
N ALA A 83 -4.60 -8.47 4.63
CA ALA A 83 -4.01 -9.77 4.27
C ALA A 83 -3.10 -9.71 3.02
N SER A 84 -2.37 -8.61 2.83
CA SER A 84 -1.52 -8.44 1.65
C SER A 84 -0.13 -9.04 1.86
N PRO A 85 0.39 -9.84 0.92
CA PRO A 85 1.67 -10.52 1.04
C PRO A 85 2.86 -9.57 0.81
N HIS A 86 3.17 -8.71 1.78
CA HIS A 86 4.25 -7.72 1.65
C HIS A 86 5.65 -8.30 1.66
N ALA A 87 5.91 -9.31 2.50
CA ALA A 87 7.24 -9.85 2.73
C ALA A 87 7.64 -10.92 1.71
N ALA A 88 6.67 -11.67 1.16
CA ALA A 88 6.93 -12.71 0.19
C ALA A 88 5.68 -13.02 -0.63
N ALA A 89 5.86 -13.27 -1.93
CA ALA A 89 4.76 -13.68 -2.80
C ALA A 89 4.18 -15.05 -2.37
N PRO A 90 2.83 -15.23 -2.38
CA PRO A 90 2.19 -16.50 -2.04
C PRO A 90 2.66 -17.67 -2.91
N LEU A 91 2.92 -17.39 -4.19
CA LEU A 91 3.34 -18.37 -5.19
C LEU A 91 4.49 -17.78 -6.02
N THR A 92 5.63 -18.46 -6.03
CA THR A 92 6.88 -17.99 -6.67
C THR A 92 7.13 -18.63 -8.04
N PHE A 93 6.07 -18.98 -8.79
CA PHE A 93 6.22 -19.74 -10.04
C PHE A 93 6.84 -18.95 -11.20
N ASP A 94 7.00 -17.62 -11.06
CA ASP A 94 7.62 -16.74 -12.04
C ASP A 94 8.74 -15.90 -11.40
N GLY A 95 9.94 -15.96 -11.99
CA GLY A 95 11.08 -15.14 -11.57
C GLY A 95 10.82 -13.64 -11.75
N ASP A 96 9.89 -13.24 -12.61
CA ASP A 96 9.54 -11.84 -12.80
C ASP A 96 8.77 -11.26 -11.61
N ILE A 97 7.96 -12.06 -10.90
CA ILE A 97 7.32 -11.63 -9.65
C ILE A 97 8.38 -11.33 -8.58
N LEU A 98 9.38 -12.20 -8.43
CA LEU A 98 10.48 -11.98 -7.47
C LEU A 98 11.30 -10.73 -7.80
N LYS A 99 11.53 -10.44 -9.09
CA LYS A 99 12.18 -9.21 -9.53
C LYS A 99 11.35 -7.98 -9.16
N ILE A 100 10.03 -8.04 -9.33
CA ILE A 100 9.12 -6.95 -8.96
C ILE A 100 9.16 -6.70 -7.46
N TYR A 101 8.99 -7.73 -6.63
CA TYR A 101 9.11 -7.59 -5.17
C TYR A 101 10.46 -6.95 -4.78
N SER A 102 11.55 -7.46 -5.35
CA SER A 102 12.89 -6.92 -5.10
C SER A 102 13.06 -5.46 -5.56
N ALA A 103 12.37 -5.04 -6.62
CA ALA A 103 12.41 -3.67 -7.13
C ALA A 103 11.57 -2.73 -6.25
N ILE A 104 10.37 -3.18 -5.82
CA ILE A 104 9.52 -2.45 -4.88
C ILE A 104 10.27 -2.26 -3.57
N ASP A 105 10.84 -3.33 -2.98
CA ASP A 105 11.56 -3.25 -1.71
C ASP A 105 12.73 -2.27 -1.78
N ARG A 106 13.52 -2.31 -2.87
CA ARG A 106 14.61 -1.34 -3.09
C ARG A 106 14.13 0.09 -3.13
N PHE A 107 13.02 0.36 -3.83
CA PHE A 107 12.44 1.69 -3.90
C PHE A 107 11.97 2.17 -2.51
N TRP A 108 11.23 1.33 -1.79
CA TRP A 108 10.69 1.65 -0.47
C TRP A 108 11.80 1.87 0.57
N LEU A 109 12.81 1.00 0.60
CA LEU A 109 13.98 1.17 1.47
C LEU A 109 14.76 2.45 1.14
N ALA A 110 14.95 2.76 -0.14
CA ALA A 110 15.63 3.99 -0.57
C ALA A 110 14.92 5.27 -0.10
N GLY A 111 13.58 5.25 -0.01
CA GLY A 111 12.77 6.36 0.49
C GLY A 111 13.02 6.71 1.96
N TYR A 112 13.42 5.73 2.77
CA TYR A 112 13.64 5.89 4.22
C TYR A 112 15.11 5.85 4.63
N GLN A 113 16.03 5.57 3.70
CA GLN A 113 17.47 5.64 3.99
C GLN A 113 17.89 7.09 4.25
N GLU A 114 18.36 7.36 5.47
CA GLU A 114 19.04 8.60 5.77
C GLU A 114 20.27 8.76 4.86
N LYS A 115 20.62 10.02 4.52
CA LYS A 115 21.87 10.27 3.81
C LYS A 115 22.99 9.75 4.71
N LEU A 116 23.67 8.69 4.30
CA LEU A 116 25.01 8.44 4.80
C LEU A 116 25.85 9.66 4.38
N GLU A 117 26.08 10.58 5.30
CA GLU A 117 26.86 11.81 5.11
C GLU A 117 28.33 11.55 4.71
N ASN A 118 28.73 10.27 4.62
CA ASN A 118 30.09 9.81 4.34
C ASN A 118 30.23 9.06 3.00
N ASP A 119 29.26 9.13 2.10
CA ASP A 119 29.38 8.51 0.77
C ASP A 119 30.28 9.40 -0.13
N ASP A 120 31.56 9.06 -0.19
CA ASP A 120 32.67 9.73 -0.90
C ASP A 120 32.52 9.82 -2.44
N GLY A 121 31.31 9.60 -2.96
CA GLY A 121 30.99 9.69 -4.37
C GLY A 121 31.57 8.56 -5.23
N SER A 122 32.20 7.55 -4.64
CA SER A 122 32.94 6.53 -5.40
C SER A 122 32.13 5.31 -5.87
N GLY A 123 30.87 5.14 -5.43
CA GLY A 123 30.17 3.85 -5.61
C GLY A 123 28.76 3.83 -6.21
N LYS A 124 28.03 4.95 -6.32
CA LYS A 124 26.62 4.93 -6.78
C LYS A 124 26.43 5.60 -8.13
N SER A 125 25.82 4.86 -9.07
CA SER A 125 25.46 5.34 -10.40
C SER A 125 24.57 6.57 -10.30
N GLY A 126 24.68 7.52 -11.24
CA GLY A 126 23.83 8.72 -11.26
C GLY A 126 22.33 8.40 -11.21
N ASN A 127 21.93 7.29 -11.84
CA ASN A 127 20.56 6.80 -11.86
C ASN A 127 20.06 6.37 -10.47
N ASP A 128 20.93 5.80 -9.62
CA ASP A 128 20.54 5.34 -8.28
C ASP A 128 20.27 6.54 -7.35
N LYS A 129 21.01 7.64 -7.54
CA LYS A 129 20.79 8.88 -6.77
C LYS A 129 19.46 9.53 -7.11
N GLU A 130 19.09 9.53 -8.40
CA GLU A 130 17.80 10.05 -8.85
C GLU A 130 16.64 9.21 -8.29
N LEU A 131 16.72 7.88 -8.39
CA LEU A 131 15.72 6.97 -7.83
C LEU A 131 15.51 7.20 -6.33
N ASN A 132 16.59 7.37 -5.57
CA ASN A 132 16.52 7.63 -4.12
C ASN A 132 15.83 8.95 -3.80
N ASN A 133 16.07 10.01 -4.58
CA ASN A 133 15.40 11.29 -4.38
C ASN A 133 13.91 11.20 -4.68
N ILE A 134 13.53 10.52 -5.78
CA ILE A 134 12.14 10.28 -6.15
C ILE A 134 11.43 9.45 -5.06
N ALA A 135 12.07 8.39 -4.57
CA ALA A 135 11.52 7.56 -3.50
C ALA A 135 11.29 8.36 -2.22
N LYS A 136 12.25 9.21 -1.82
CA LYS A 136 12.13 10.09 -0.65
C LYS A 136 10.96 11.05 -0.78
N GLU A 137 10.85 11.73 -1.91
CA GLU A 137 9.76 12.67 -2.18
C GLU A 137 8.40 11.99 -2.09
N ARG A 138 8.26 10.80 -2.72
CA ARG A 138 6.98 10.10 -2.81
C ARG A 138 6.56 9.39 -1.53
N LEU A 139 7.51 9.01 -0.67
CA LEU A 139 7.24 8.21 0.53
C LEU A 139 7.27 9.02 1.83
N ALA A 140 7.82 10.24 1.84
CA ALA A 140 7.97 11.04 3.05
C ALA A 140 6.66 11.21 3.84
N ASN A 141 5.56 11.50 3.15
CA ASN A 141 4.25 11.76 3.75
C ASN A 141 3.27 10.59 3.59
N LEU A 142 3.73 9.43 3.13
CA LEU A 142 2.88 8.27 2.91
C LEU A 142 2.89 7.36 4.13
N SER A 143 1.70 6.97 4.58
CA SER A 143 1.51 5.98 5.64
C SER A 143 1.08 4.62 5.07
N LEU A 144 1.70 3.52 5.50
CA LEU A 144 1.34 2.14 5.12
C LEU A 144 0.97 1.33 6.37
N VAL A 145 -0.30 0.95 6.48
CA VAL A 145 -0.82 0.09 7.56
C VAL A 145 -1.13 -1.28 6.98
N SER A 146 -0.52 -2.32 7.53
CA SER A 146 -0.82 -3.72 7.17
C SER A 146 -1.66 -4.37 8.26
N ILE A 147 -2.84 -4.87 7.89
CA ILE A 147 -3.74 -5.62 8.77
C ILE A 147 -3.71 -7.09 8.35
N THR A 148 -3.27 -7.96 9.26
CA THR A 148 -3.18 -9.40 9.00
C THR A 148 -4.34 -10.18 9.61
N GLY A 149 -4.89 -11.14 8.86
CA GLY A 149 -5.95 -12.05 9.31
C GLY A 149 -5.48 -12.97 10.45
N GLY A 150 -4.17 -13.19 10.57
CA GLY A 150 -3.58 -14.03 11.60
C GLY A 150 -3.80 -15.51 11.33
N LEU A 151 -4.00 -16.31 12.38
CA LEU A 151 -3.99 -17.77 12.31
C LEU A 151 -5.08 -18.41 11.43
N LEU A 152 -6.18 -17.69 11.15
CA LEU A 152 -7.26 -18.21 10.30
C LEU A 152 -7.07 -17.88 8.82
N ASP A 153 -6.07 -17.09 8.46
CA ASP A 153 -5.68 -16.93 7.07
C ASP A 153 -4.91 -18.19 6.64
N THR A 154 -5.62 -19.10 5.96
CA THR A 154 -5.04 -20.35 5.44
C THR A 154 -4.45 -20.20 4.05
N ILE A 155 -4.64 -19.05 3.39
CA ILE A 155 -4.11 -18.77 2.06
C ILE A 155 -2.71 -18.18 2.18
N LEU A 156 -2.51 -17.29 3.16
CA LEU A 156 -1.24 -16.64 3.42
C LEU A 156 -0.81 -16.79 4.88
N PRO A 157 0.42 -17.28 5.14
CA PRO A 157 1.02 -17.18 6.46
C PRO A 157 1.07 -15.72 6.92
N ALA A 158 0.78 -15.46 8.19
CA ALA A 158 0.81 -14.10 8.74
C ALA A 158 2.19 -13.41 8.54
N ASP A 159 3.28 -14.17 8.57
CA ASP A 159 4.63 -13.66 8.31
C ASP A 159 4.82 -13.11 6.89
N TYR A 160 3.99 -13.50 5.93
CA TYR A 160 4.04 -12.93 4.58
C TYR A 160 3.41 -11.55 4.53
N THR A 161 2.52 -11.25 5.47
CA THR A 161 1.77 -10.00 5.50
C THR A 161 2.45 -8.86 6.27
N THR A 162 3.58 -9.16 6.92
CA THR A 162 4.35 -8.18 7.68
C THR A 162 5.09 -7.20 6.78
N LEU A 163 5.17 -5.95 7.22
CA LEU A 163 6.05 -4.93 6.62
C LEU A 163 7.51 -5.11 7.06
N GLY A 164 7.78 -5.89 8.12
CA GLY A 164 9.13 -6.09 8.63
C GLY A 164 9.86 -4.77 8.88
N TYR A 165 11.04 -4.61 8.28
CA TYR A 165 11.86 -3.38 8.34
C TYR A 165 11.71 -2.51 7.08
N LEU A 166 10.74 -2.80 6.22
CA LEU A 166 10.54 -2.08 4.96
C LEU A 166 10.16 -0.61 5.18
N VAL A 167 9.34 -0.37 6.21
CA VAL A 167 8.76 0.95 6.53
C VAL A 167 9.11 1.30 7.97
N PRO A 168 9.62 2.51 8.25
CA PRO A 168 9.89 2.94 9.62
C PRO A 168 8.58 3.09 10.41
N PRO A 169 8.62 2.96 11.74
CA PRO A 169 7.42 3.11 12.58
C PRO A 169 6.69 4.45 12.45
N SER A 170 7.38 5.50 11.97
CA SER A 170 6.79 6.81 11.67
C SER A 170 5.84 6.80 10.47
N ASN A 171 6.00 5.83 9.56
CA ASN A 171 5.30 5.77 8.28
C ASN A 171 4.48 4.49 8.13
N GLY A 172 4.54 3.56 9.07
CA GLY A 172 3.76 2.34 8.93
C GLY A 172 4.02 1.30 9.99
N PHE A 173 3.12 0.35 10.06
CA PHE A 173 3.21 -0.79 10.96
C PHE A 173 2.33 -1.95 10.47
N THR A 174 2.55 -3.13 11.03
CA THR A 174 1.68 -4.30 10.86
C THR A 174 0.91 -4.56 12.14
N VAL A 175 -0.38 -4.83 12.04
CA VAL A 175 -1.26 -5.18 13.16
C VAL A 175 -2.07 -6.42 12.82
N TYR A 176 -2.25 -7.29 13.79
CA TYR A 176 -3.12 -8.45 13.67
C TYR A 176 -4.57 -8.02 13.90
N THR A 177 -5.51 -8.63 13.19
CA THR A 177 -6.95 -8.42 13.44
C THR A 177 -7.27 -8.59 14.93
N THR A 178 -6.73 -9.62 15.58
CA THR A 178 -6.86 -9.86 17.03
C THR A 178 -6.21 -8.81 17.92
N GLY A 179 -5.29 -8.00 17.39
CA GLY A 179 -4.66 -6.87 18.08
C GLY A 179 -5.46 -5.56 17.97
N ILE A 180 -6.48 -5.52 17.10
CA ILE A 180 -7.35 -4.35 16.95
C ILE A 180 -8.42 -4.40 18.04
N GLN A 181 -8.56 -3.32 18.80
CA GLN A 181 -9.56 -3.24 19.85
C GLN A 181 -10.98 -3.47 19.30
N ASN A 182 -11.71 -4.40 19.93
CA ASN A 182 -13.05 -4.86 19.53
C ASN A 182 -13.12 -5.71 18.25
N VAL A 183 -11.97 -6.21 17.75
CA VAL A 183 -11.89 -7.27 16.75
C VAL A 183 -11.22 -8.47 17.43
N TRP A 184 -12.02 -9.34 18.04
CA TRP A 184 -11.48 -10.39 18.94
C TRP A 184 -11.21 -11.71 18.25
N THR A 185 -11.47 -11.80 16.96
CA THR A 185 -11.32 -13.03 16.19
C THR A 185 -10.25 -12.86 15.14
N PRO A 186 -9.33 -13.84 14.98
CA PRO A 186 -8.59 -13.95 13.74
C PRO A 186 -9.60 -14.09 12.59
N VAL A 187 -9.22 -13.62 11.41
CA VAL A 187 -10.13 -13.56 10.25
C VAL A 187 -9.49 -14.30 9.10
N ASP A 188 -10.30 -15.09 8.38
CA ASP A 188 -9.84 -15.78 7.16
C ASP A 188 -9.44 -14.77 6.07
N HIS A 189 -8.61 -15.22 5.15
CA HIS A 189 -8.07 -14.45 4.02
C HIS A 189 -9.14 -13.65 3.27
N LEU A 190 -10.28 -14.29 2.95
CA LEU A 190 -11.36 -13.66 2.21
C LEU A 190 -12.31 -12.94 3.17
N ALA A 191 -12.62 -13.52 4.33
CA ALA A 191 -13.46 -12.85 5.32
C ALA A 191 -12.89 -11.53 5.85
N ILE A 192 -11.60 -11.26 5.68
CA ILE A 192 -11.00 -9.99 6.12
C ILE A 192 -11.67 -8.77 5.48
N VAL A 193 -12.26 -8.90 4.28
CA VAL A 193 -12.96 -7.78 3.62
C VAL A 193 -14.40 -7.61 4.08
N TRP A 194 -15.07 -8.66 4.58
CA TRP A 194 -16.49 -8.62 4.98
C TRP A 194 -16.76 -8.87 6.46
N CYS A 195 -15.72 -9.13 7.26
CA CYS A 195 -15.85 -9.32 8.70
C CYS A 195 -16.44 -8.07 9.36
N GLY A 196 -17.60 -8.21 9.98
CA GLY A 196 -18.37 -7.08 10.52
C GLY A 196 -17.62 -6.28 11.59
N GLN A 197 -16.88 -6.95 12.47
CA GLN A 197 -16.09 -6.28 13.52
C GLN A 197 -14.98 -5.42 12.93
N LEU A 198 -14.21 -5.99 11.98
CA LEU A 198 -13.12 -5.30 11.34
C LEU A 198 -13.62 -4.16 10.45
N ARG A 199 -14.62 -4.42 9.61
CA ARG A 199 -15.21 -3.40 8.72
C ARG A 199 -15.70 -2.19 9.48
N ARG A 200 -16.38 -2.41 10.62
CA ARG A 200 -16.84 -1.31 11.48
C ARG A 200 -15.65 -0.46 11.97
N LYS A 201 -14.57 -1.10 12.41
CA LYS A 201 -13.39 -0.39 12.90
C LYS A 201 -12.64 0.36 11.80
N ILE A 202 -12.55 -0.22 10.59
CA ILE A 202 -11.98 0.45 9.43
C ILE A 202 -12.84 1.66 9.03
N SER A 203 -14.17 1.53 8.99
CA SER A 203 -15.06 2.67 8.68
C SER A 203 -14.95 3.80 9.71
N GLU A 204 -14.91 3.48 11.01
CA GLU A 204 -14.66 4.47 12.07
C GLU A 204 -13.31 5.18 11.84
N LEU A 205 -12.24 4.43 11.60
CA LEU A 205 -10.91 4.97 11.29
C LEU A 205 -10.89 5.88 10.05
N LEU A 206 -11.55 5.47 8.96
CA LEU A 206 -11.58 6.24 7.71
C LEU A 206 -12.31 7.57 7.89
N LEU A 207 -13.40 7.59 8.65
CA LEU A 207 -14.13 8.81 8.99
C LEU A 207 -13.28 9.73 9.86
N ASP A 208 -12.58 9.19 10.86
CA ASP A 208 -11.70 9.96 11.74
C ASP A 208 -10.51 10.57 10.97
N ILE A 209 -9.95 9.86 9.98
CA ILE A 209 -8.86 10.39 9.13
C ILE A 209 -9.38 11.45 8.14
N ALA A 210 -10.58 11.26 7.59
CA ALA A 210 -11.17 12.19 6.62
C ALA A 210 -11.65 13.50 7.27
N ASP A 211 -12.05 13.45 8.54
CA ASP A 211 -12.47 14.62 9.30
C ASP A 211 -11.27 15.41 9.84
N TYR A 212 -10.79 16.36 9.04
CA TYR A 212 -9.69 17.25 9.41
C TYR A 212 -10.02 18.20 10.59
N GLU A 213 -11.28 18.28 11.03
CA GLU A 213 -11.71 19.11 12.17
C GLU A 213 -11.79 18.33 13.50
N SER A 214 -11.73 16.99 13.46
CA SER A 214 -11.76 16.17 14.66
C SER A 214 -10.34 15.72 15.05
N PRO A 215 -9.78 16.18 16.18
CA PRO A 215 -8.50 15.66 16.65
C PRO A 215 -8.70 14.23 17.19
N LEU A 216 -7.80 13.33 16.77
CA LEU A 216 -7.61 11.99 17.37
C LEU A 216 -7.32 12.08 18.87
#